data_AF-A0A972MLB0-F1
#
_entry.id   AF-A0A972MLB0-F1
#
_cell.length_a   1.000
_cell.length_b   1.000
_cell.length_c   1.000
_cell.angle_alpha   90.00
_cell.angle_beta   90.00
_cell.angle_gamma   90.00
#
_symmetry.space_group_name_H-M   'P 1'
#
loop_
_entity.id
_entity.type
_entity.pdbx_description
1 polymer ?
#
loop_
_entity_poly.entity_id
_entity_poly.type
_entity_poly.pdbx_seq_one_letter_code
_entity_poly.pdbx_strand_id
1 'polypeptide(L)'
;MFRVISSILLIALTISAKEVVEIFAERVVAKSSSVVEATGDVLLLYDNSVIKVDRAIFDKDSSTLKLSGDVQMVGDGENRLYSDSLTIDMGSRDISINGIFLGGDDNLWIDASRAEKVGNHYRLMDSRISSCNRVNPDWTIEFKRADYYKDREILTMEDARVRFYDTTLIYLPYLALPTVHKRSTGLLYPRFKFTSRDGFVYEQSYFYAEEPNWDIEITPQFRVRRGGGGYFTARFVDSNHSSGYIRGGYFRNIDSYADDKSLNRTHSGLELFYSSTSIIPEELLPKDYRSGLYINGIYLSDREYLNLQKDRVSSYVSSNLIESRLNAILYNTKNYFGLYGKYNIDVSRSSNEETIQELPSLHYHRYLQQLINNRLFYTV
;
A
#
# COMPACT_ATOMS: atom_id res chain seq x y z
N MET A 1 -23.75 -6.23 7.30
CA MET A 1 -24.90 -5.34 7.05
C MET A 1 -25.06 -5.26 5.55
N PHE A 2 -26.02 -5.86 4.86
CA PHE A 2 -27.33 -6.35 5.25
C PHE A 2 -27.66 -7.59 4.41
N ARG A 3 -28.31 -8.57 5.02
CA ARG A 3 -29.09 -9.57 4.32
C ARG A 3 -30.39 -9.78 5.08
N VAL A 4 -31.45 -9.93 4.27
CA VAL A 4 -32.75 -10.56 4.54
C VAL A 4 -33.90 -9.64 4.97
N ILE A 5 -35.06 -9.95 4.33
CA ILE A 5 -36.47 -9.58 4.54
C ILE A 5 -36.96 -8.66 3.41
N SER A 6 -37.94 -8.98 2.56
CA SER A 6 -38.83 -10.14 2.47
C SER A 6 -39.43 -10.17 1.07
N SER A 7 -39.64 -11.36 0.54
CA SER A 7 -40.35 -11.64 -0.71
C SER A 7 -41.87 -11.44 -0.59
N ILE A 8 -42.51 -10.77 -1.55
CA ILE A 8 -43.90 -11.05 -1.99
C ILE A 8 -44.00 -10.95 -3.52
N LEU A 9 -44.10 -12.13 -4.14
CA LEU A 9 -44.97 -12.59 -5.24
C LEU A 9 -45.29 -11.69 -6.46
N LEU A 10 -44.58 -11.99 -7.56
CA LEU A 10 -45.08 -12.48 -8.87
C LEU A 10 -46.08 -11.62 -9.69
N ILE A 11 -45.57 -10.91 -10.70
CA ILE A 11 -46.12 -10.92 -12.07
C ILE A 11 -44.96 -11.10 -13.04
N ALA A 12 -45.13 -12.09 -13.92
CA ALA A 12 -44.23 -12.40 -15.01
C ALA A 12 -44.25 -11.29 -16.07
N LEU A 13 -43.08 -10.73 -16.33
CA LEU A 13 -42.58 -10.58 -17.68
C LEU A 13 -41.08 -10.81 -17.58
N THR A 14 -40.62 -11.92 -18.15
CA THR A 14 -39.26 -12.02 -18.64
C THR A 14 -39.11 -10.97 -19.73
N ILE A 15 -38.94 -9.70 -19.34
CA ILE A 15 -38.22 -8.75 -20.16
C ILE A 15 -36.82 -9.33 -20.15
N SER A 16 -36.51 -10.06 -21.22
CA SER A 16 -35.15 -10.33 -21.62
C SER A 16 -34.38 -9.03 -21.40
N ALA A 17 -33.54 -8.98 -20.36
CA ALA A 17 -32.70 -7.84 -20.07
C ALA A 17 -31.62 -7.79 -21.15
N LYS A 18 -32.03 -7.42 -22.36
CA LYS A 18 -31.21 -6.53 -23.16
C LYS A 18 -31.10 -5.28 -22.31
N GLU A 19 -29.89 -4.87 -21.96
CA GLU A 19 -29.63 -3.57 -21.37
C GLU A 19 -30.33 -2.52 -22.26
N VAL A 20 -31.50 -2.05 -21.82
CA VAL A 20 -32.30 -1.07 -22.56
C VAL A 20 -31.77 0.29 -22.16
N VAL A 21 -31.34 1.09 -23.13
CA VAL A 21 -31.14 2.53 -22.90
C VAL A 21 -32.53 3.15 -22.83
N GLU A 22 -32.94 3.60 -21.65
CA GLU A 22 -34.19 4.34 -21.50
C GLU A 22 -33.90 5.83 -21.67
N ILE A 23 -34.66 6.50 -22.54
CA ILE A 23 -34.50 7.92 -22.84
C ILE A 23 -35.84 8.62 -22.57
N PHE A 24 -35.82 9.58 -21.66
CA PHE A 24 -36.93 10.48 -21.39
C PHE A 24 -36.53 11.88 -21.84
N ALA A 25 -37.39 12.56 -22.59
CA ALA A 25 -37.13 13.92 -23.08
C ALA A 25 -38.46 14.60 -23.41
N GLU A 26 -38.45 15.93 -23.45
CA GLU A 26 -39.62 16.70 -23.91
C GLU A 26 -39.95 16.44 -25.38
N ARG A 27 -38.92 16.26 -26.21
CA ARG A 27 -39.09 16.03 -27.65
C ARG A 27 -38.13 14.97 -28.15
N VAL A 28 -38.68 13.96 -28.82
CA VAL A 28 -37.94 12.90 -29.52
C VAL A 28 -38.32 12.91 -30.99
N VAL A 29 -37.33 13.02 -31.88
CA VAL A 29 -37.51 13.10 -33.34
C VAL A 29 -36.63 12.06 -34.03
N ALA A 30 -37.22 11.24 -34.89
CA ALA A 30 -36.46 10.44 -35.84
C ALA A 30 -36.02 11.34 -37.01
N LYS A 31 -34.72 11.66 -37.09
CA LYS A 31 -34.14 12.46 -38.20
C LYS A 31 -34.03 11.64 -39.48
N SER A 32 -33.83 10.33 -39.34
CA SER A 32 -33.82 9.35 -40.43
C SER A 32 -34.32 8.00 -39.89
N SER A 33 -34.30 6.94 -40.72
CA SER A 33 -34.58 5.57 -40.27
C SER A 33 -33.62 5.08 -39.18
N SER A 34 -32.37 5.59 -39.20
CA SER A 34 -31.29 5.17 -38.30
C SER A 34 -30.94 6.17 -37.21
N VAL A 35 -31.29 7.46 -37.34
CA VAL A 35 -30.91 8.50 -36.36
C VAL A 35 -32.12 8.99 -35.57
N VAL A 36 -32.03 8.87 -34.25
CA VAL A 36 -33.00 9.39 -33.28
C VAL A 36 -32.36 10.51 -32.47
N GLU A 37 -33.05 11.64 -32.35
CA GLU A 37 -32.62 12.80 -31.59
C GLU A 37 -33.62 13.08 -30.46
N ALA A 38 -33.13 13.26 -29.24
CA ALA A 38 -33.87 13.68 -28.07
C ALA A 38 -33.35 15.04 -27.58
N THR A 39 -34.25 15.98 -27.29
CA THR A 39 -33.93 17.35 -26.85
C THR A 39 -34.89 17.82 -25.76
N GLY A 40 -34.40 18.65 -24.85
CA GLY A 40 -35.19 19.27 -23.78
C GLY A 40 -35.25 18.37 -22.54
N ASP A 41 -34.51 18.75 -21.50
CA ASP A 41 -34.35 18.02 -20.23
C ASP A 41 -34.22 16.50 -20.42
N VAL A 42 -33.23 16.08 -21.23
CA VAL A 42 -33.05 14.66 -21.54
C VAL A 42 -32.51 13.93 -20.32
N LEU A 43 -33.19 12.86 -19.92
CA LEU A 43 -32.79 11.95 -18.86
C LEU A 43 -32.59 10.56 -19.46
N LEU A 44 -31.41 9.98 -19.26
CA LEU A 44 -31.06 8.64 -19.70
C LEU A 44 -30.79 7.75 -18.49
N LEU A 45 -31.29 6.51 -18.56
CA LEU A 45 -30.91 5.44 -17.65
C LEU A 45 -30.07 4.43 -18.42
N TYR A 46 -28.81 4.25 -18.00
CA TYR A 46 -27.85 3.37 -18.65
C TYR A 46 -26.91 2.75 -17.62
N ASP A 47 -26.84 1.41 -17.58
CA ASP A 47 -25.91 0.65 -16.73
C ASP A 47 -25.88 1.15 -15.26
N ASN A 48 -27.07 1.17 -14.62
CA ASN A 48 -27.31 1.72 -13.28
C ASN A 48 -26.91 3.20 -13.07
N SER A 49 -26.64 3.93 -14.14
CA SER A 49 -26.30 5.35 -14.10
C SER A 49 -27.46 6.19 -14.59
N VAL A 50 -27.63 7.35 -13.96
CA VAL A 50 -28.59 8.37 -14.36
C VAL A 50 -27.82 9.51 -15.02
N ILE A 51 -28.16 9.82 -16.27
CA ILE A 51 -27.49 10.87 -17.05
C ILE A 51 -28.51 11.94 -17.44
N LYS A 52 -28.29 13.18 -17.03
CA LYS A 52 -29.02 14.36 -17.47
C LYS A 52 -28.20 15.10 -18.53
N VAL A 53 -28.82 15.54 -19.62
CA VAL A 53 -28.16 16.27 -20.71
C VAL A 53 -29.17 17.14 -21.49
N ASP A 54 -28.70 18.15 -22.20
CA ASP A 54 -29.55 18.98 -23.07
C ASP A 54 -30.03 18.26 -24.33
N ARG A 55 -29.14 17.45 -24.93
CA ARG A 55 -29.35 16.78 -26.22
C ARG A 55 -28.68 15.41 -26.26
N ALA A 56 -29.44 14.42 -26.74
CA ALA A 56 -28.96 13.08 -27.03
C ALA A 56 -29.25 12.69 -28.48
N ILE A 57 -28.28 12.08 -29.16
CA ILE A 57 -28.43 11.55 -30.52
C ILE A 57 -28.01 10.09 -30.50
N PHE A 58 -28.91 9.22 -30.91
CA PHE A 58 -28.62 7.80 -31.09
C PHE A 58 -28.63 7.45 -32.58
N ASP A 59 -27.51 6.93 -33.06
CA ASP A 59 -27.33 6.45 -34.43
C ASP A 59 -27.30 4.91 -34.41
N LYS A 60 -28.31 4.29 -35.03
CA LYS A 60 -28.49 2.84 -35.05
C LYS A 60 -27.47 2.13 -35.95
N ASP A 61 -27.03 2.76 -37.03
CA ASP A 61 -26.14 2.13 -38.01
C ASP A 61 -24.73 1.98 -37.41
N SER A 62 -24.28 3.01 -36.70
CA SER A 62 -23.00 3.02 -35.97
C SER A 62 -23.13 2.57 -34.51
N SER A 63 -24.34 2.25 -34.03
CA SER A 63 -24.62 1.91 -32.63
C SER A 63 -24.03 2.91 -31.62
N THR A 64 -24.01 4.20 -31.96
CA THR A 64 -23.34 5.25 -31.18
C THR A 64 -24.37 6.17 -30.52
N LEU A 65 -24.21 6.42 -29.22
CA LEU A 65 -24.97 7.40 -28.44
C LEU A 65 -24.10 8.63 -28.17
N LYS A 66 -24.53 9.80 -28.64
CA LYS A 66 -23.84 11.08 -28.45
C LYS A 66 -24.67 11.98 -27.56
N LEU A 67 -24.09 12.41 -26.45
CA LEU A 67 -24.69 13.29 -25.45
C LEU A 67 -23.91 14.61 -25.46
N SER A 68 -24.61 15.74 -25.56
CA SER A 68 -23.98 17.05 -25.69
C SER A 68 -24.79 18.12 -24.95
N GLY A 69 -24.09 19.00 -24.24
CA GLY A 69 -24.68 20.12 -23.49
C GLY A 69 -24.95 19.74 -22.04
N ASP A 70 -24.14 20.28 -21.13
CA ASP A 70 -24.17 20.09 -19.66
C ASP A 70 -24.52 18.65 -19.25
N VAL A 71 -23.64 17.70 -19.61
CA VAL A 71 -23.82 16.30 -19.25
C VAL A 71 -23.54 16.16 -17.75
N GLN A 72 -24.56 15.74 -17.00
CA GLN A 72 -24.44 15.43 -15.57
C GLN A 72 -24.79 13.96 -15.37
N MET A 73 -23.88 13.20 -14.78
CA MET A 73 -24.05 11.76 -14.57
C MET A 73 -23.83 11.42 -13.11
N VAL A 74 -24.70 10.58 -12.58
CA VAL A 74 -24.53 9.91 -11.29
C VAL A 74 -24.45 8.42 -11.57
N GLY A 75 -23.29 7.83 -11.31
CA GLY A 75 -23.02 6.40 -11.50
C GLY A 75 -23.16 5.61 -10.21
N ASP A 76 -22.74 4.35 -10.26
CA ASP A 76 -22.71 3.47 -9.08
C ASP A 76 -21.70 3.97 -8.03
N GLY A 77 -22.07 3.91 -6.75
CA GLY A 77 -21.26 4.40 -5.63
C GLY A 77 -21.17 5.94 -5.49
N GLU A 78 -22.25 6.68 -5.76
CA GLU A 78 -22.39 8.15 -5.59
C GLU A 78 -21.40 9.05 -6.36
N ASN A 79 -20.57 8.47 -7.24
CA ASN A 79 -19.66 9.24 -8.09
C ASN A 79 -20.44 10.17 -9.03
N ARG A 80 -20.07 11.46 -9.01
CA ARG A 80 -20.69 12.50 -9.84
C ARG A 80 -19.73 12.90 -10.95
N LEU A 81 -20.22 12.91 -12.17
CA LEU A 81 -19.50 13.30 -13.37
C LEU A 81 -20.21 14.48 -14.04
N TYR A 82 -19.43 15.47 -14.44
CA TYR A 82 -19.87 16.60 -15.27
C TYR A 82 -19.03 16.62 -16.55
N SER A 83 -19.64 16.85 -17.71
CA SER A 83 -18.89 17.02 -18.94
C SER A 83 -19.58 17.86 -20.01
N ASP A 84 -18.80 18.37 -20.96
CA ASP A 84 -19.34 19.10 -22.12
C ASP A 84 -20.02 18.15 -23.12
N SER A 85 -19.42 16.97 -23.34
CA SER A 85 -19.95 15.95 -24.23
C SER A 85 -19.44 14.56 -23.88
N LEU A 86 -20.29 13.57 -24.13
CA LEU A 86 -20.07 12.16 -23.83
C LEU A 86 -20.55 11.33 -25.04
N THR A 87 -19.68 10.51 -25.60
CA THR A 87 -20.01 9.57 -26.67
C THR A 87 -19.79 8.15 -26.18
N ILE A 88 -20.76 7.27 -26.42
CA ILE A 88 -20.71 5.87 -26.05
C ILE A 88 -20.97 5.01 -27.28
N ASP A 89 -20.05 4.10 -27.59
CA ASP A 89 -20.29 3.01 -28.54
C ASP A 89 -21.04 1.89 -27.81
N MET A 90 -22.28 1.62 -28.20
CA MET A 90 -23.12 0.62 -27.53
C MET A 90 -22.68 -0.82 -27.83
N GLY A 91 -21.95 -1.04 -28.92
CA GLY A 91 -21.44 -2.35 -29.31
C GLY A 91 -20.20 -2.73 -28.51
N SER A 92 -19.17 -1.87 -28.53
CA SER A 92 -17.91 -2.11 -27.80
C SER A 92 -17.94 -1.69 -26.34
N ARG A 93 -18.89 -0.82 -25.95
CA ARG A 93 -18.95 -0.14 -24.64
C ARG A 93 -17.76 0.78 -24.37
N ASP A 94 -17.18 1.29 -25.44
CA ASP A 94 -16.14 2.31 -25.38
C ASP A 94 -16.78 3.68 -25.16
N ILE A 95 -16.09 4.51 -24.38
CA ILE A 95 -16.59 5.83 -23.97
C ILE A 95 -15.54 6.88 -24.31
N SER A 96 -15.98 8.01 -24.85
CA SER A 96 -15.15 9.20 -25.06
C SER A 96 -15.85 10.42 -24.46
N ILE A 97 -15.14 11.19 -23.64
CA ILE A 97 -15.66 12.32 -22.86
C ILE A 97 -14.77 13.52 -23.09
N ASN A 98 -15.35 14.68 -23.39
CA ASN A 98 -14.61 15.94 -23.47
C ASN A 98 -14.99 16.86 -22.29
N GLY A 99 -13.98 17.48 -21.69
CA GLY A 99 -14.10 18.39 -20.55
C GLY A 99 -14.76 17.71 -19.35
N ILE A 100 -14.08 16.76 -18.72
CA ILE A 100 -14.64 15.95 -17.63
C ILE A 100 -14.23 16.50 -16.26
N PHE A 101 -15.22 16.61 -15.38
CA PHE A 101 -14.99 16.75 -13.95
C PHE A 101 -15.63 15.58 -13.21
N LEU A 102 -14.83 14.85 -12.43
CA LEU A 102 -15.26 13.71 -11.63
C LEU A 102 -15.06 14.03 -10.15
N GLY A 103 -16.10 13.86 -9.34
CA GLY A 103 -16.04 13.92 -7.88
C GLY A 103 -16.50 12.61 -7.26
N GLY A 104 -15.70 12.07 -6.33
CA GLY A 104 -16.04 10.88 -5.54
C GLY A 104 -16.15 11.16 -4.04
N ASP A 105 -16.56 10.15 -3.28
CA ASP A 105 -16.84 10.27 -1.83
C ASP A 105 -15.60 10.51 -0.97
N ASP A 106 -14.40 10.18 -1.46
CA ASP A 106 -13.13 10.31 -0.72
C ASP A 106 -12.57 11.76 -0.68
N ASN A 107 -13.40 12.76 -0.96
CA ASN A 107 -13.02 14.17 -1.19
C ASN A 107 -12.01 14.38 -2.32
N LEU A 108 -11.77 13.36 -3.16
CA LEU A 108 -10.89 13.43 -4.31
C LEU A 108 -11.70 13.86 -5.54
N TRP A 109 -11.17 14.80 -6.31
CA TRP A 109 -11.73 15.19 -7.60
C TRP A 109 -10.67 15.19 -8.69
N ILE A 110 -11.13 14.92 -9.92
CA ILE A 110 -10.34 14.91 -11.13
C ILE A 110 -10.99 15.88 -12.12
N ASP A 111 -10.17 16.74 -12.73
CA ASP A 111 -10.54 17.61 -13.85
C ASP A 111 -9.64 17.25 -15.04
N ALA A 112 -10.21 16.98 -16.22
CA ALA A 112 -9.44 16.59 -17.40
C ALA A 112 -10.03 17.13 -18.71
N SER A 113 -9.16 17.45 -19.67
CA SER A 113 -9.60 17.93 -20.98
C SER A 113 -10.31 16.84 -21.80
N ARG A 114 -9.88 15.58 -21.64
CA ARG A 114 -10.48 14.42 -22.29
C ARG A 114 -10.33 13.17 -21.43
N ALA A 115 -11.35 12.32 -21.46
CA ALA A 115 -11.28 10.94 -20.97
C ALA A 115 -11.72 9.94 -22.04
N GLU A 116 -11.09 8.77 -22.04
CA GLU A 116 -11.42 7.66 -22.93
C GLU A 116 -11.45 6.36 -22.13
N LYS A 117 -12.41 5.48 -22.42
CA LYS A 117 -12.46 4.10 -21.94
C LYS A 117 -12.52 3.20 -23.17
N VAL A 118 -11.52 2.32 -23.30
CA VAL A 118 -11.49 1.28 -24.34
C VAL A 118 -11.35 -0.07 -23.65
N GLY A 119 -12.42 -0.87 -23.66
CA GLY A 119 -12.50 -2.10 -22.87
C GLY A 119 -12.19 -1.87 -21.37
N ASN A 120 -11.06 -2.40 -20.90
CA ASN A 120 -10.57 -2.28 -19.51
C ASN A 120 -9.47 -1.22 -19.31
N HIS A 121 -9.21 -0.41 -20.34
CA HIS A 121 -8.21 0.66 -20.31
C HIS A 121 -8.89 2.02 -20.27
N TYR A 122 -8.55 2.80 -19.26
CA TYR A 122 -9.04 4.15 -19.05
C TYR A 122 -7.89 5.13 -19.28
N ARG A 123 -8.18 6.26 -19.89
CA ARG A 123 -7.19 7.25 -20.28
C ARG A 123 -7.70 8.65 -19.99
N LEU A 124 -6.86 9.47 -19.39
CA LEU A 124 -7.11 10.88 -19.10
C LEU A 124 -6.03 11.74 -19.76
N MET A 125 -6.41 12.91 -20.29
CA MET A 125 -5.51 13.87 -20.92
C MET A 125 -5.58 15.23 -20.22
N ASP A 126 -4.45 15.92 -20.16
CA ASP A 126 -4.26 17.25 -19.57
C ASP A 126 -5.10 17.44 -18.30
N SER A 127 -4.77 16.65 -17.28
CA SER A 127 -5.63 16.48 -16.12
C SER A 127 -5.00 16.98 -14.84
N ARG A 128 -5.86 17.27 -13.87
CA ARG A 128 -5.51 17.74 -12.53
C ARG A 128 -6.30 16.96 -11.50
N ILE A 129 -5.63 16.56 -10.42
CA ILE A 129 -6.25 15.87 -9.28
C ILE A 129 -5.92 16.57 -7.97
N SER A 130 -6.88 16.62 -7.05
CA SER A 130 -6.71 17.16 -5.69
C SER A 130 -7.70 16.54 -4.72
N SER A 131 -7.38 16.61 -3.43
CA SER A 131 -8.36 16.43 -2.35
C SER A 131 -8.76 17.74 -1.64
N CYS A 132 -8.24 18.88 -2.08
CA CYS A 132 -8.57 20.20 -1.53
C CYS A 132 -9.86 20.75 -2.14
N ASN A 133 -10.29 21.94 -1.68
CA ASN A 133 -11.37 22.69 -2.31
C ASN A 133 -11.09 22.91 -3.81
N ARG A 134 -12.11 22.67 -4.65
CA ARG A 134 -12.06 22.83 -6.11
C ARG A 134 -11.63 24.23 -6.58
N VAL A 135 -12.06 25.29 -5.90
CA VAL A 135 -11.88 26.67 -6.38
C VAL A 135 -10.44 27.14 -6.20
N ASN A 136 -9.82 26.79 -5.08
CA ASN A 136 -8.46 27.17 -4.76
C ASN A 136 -7.77 26.03 -4.00
N PRO A 137 -7.36 24.96 -4.69
CA PRO A 137 -6.70 23.84 -4.04
C PRO A 137 -5.27 24.22 -3.64
N ASP A 138 -4.92 23.97 -2.38
CA ASP A 138 -3.57 24.23 -1.87
C ASP A 138 -2.52 23.37 -2.59
N TRP A 139 -2.89 22.14 -2.98
CA TRP A 139 -2.04 21.24 -3.74
C TRP A 139 -2.80 20.57 -4.88
N THR A 140 -2.09 20.30 -5.98
CA THR A 140 -2.61 19.47 -7.08
C THR A 140 -1.52 18.66 -7.76
N ILE A 141 -1.91 17.53 -8.33
CA ILE A 141 -1.05 16.80 -9.25
C ILE A 141 -1.61 17.02 -10.65
N GLU A 142 -0.82 17.66 -11.50
CA GLU A 142 -1.14 17.89 -12.91
C GLU A 142 -0.37 16.89 -13.77
N PHE A 143 -0.99 16.30 -14.78
CA PHE A 143 -0.33 15.34 -15.66
C PHE A 143 -0.87 15.46 -17.08
N LYS A 144 0.01 15.24 -18.07
CA LYS A 144 -0.37 15.34 -19.48
C LYS A 144 -1.21 14.16 -19.94
N ARG A 145 -0.87 12.97 -19.45
CA ARG A 145 -1.57 11.74 -19.79
C ARG A 145 -1.53 10.79 -18.60
N ALA A 146 -2.68 10.21 -18.27
CA ALA A 146 -2.74 9.05 -17.38
C ALA A 146 -3.42 7.89 -18.09
N ASP A 147 -2.90 6.69 -17.88
CA ASP A 147 -3.49 5.43 -18.35
C ASP A 147 -3.71 4.52 -17.13
N TYR A 148 -4.93 4.05 -16.95
CA TYR A 148 -5.28 3.05 -15.95
C TYR A 148 -5.69 1.75 -16.64
N TYR A 149 -4.96 0.67 -16.34
CA TYR A 149 -5.23 -0.66 -16.88
C TYR A 149 -5.90 -1.51 -15.80
N LYS A 150 -7.22 -1.70 -15.88
CA LYS A 150 -8.00 -2.41 -14.86
C LYS A 150 -7.52 -3.85 -14.65
N ASP A 151 -7.17 -4.57 -15.73
CA ASP A 151 -6.71 -5.96 -15.65
C ASP A 151 -5.37 -6.13 -14.91
N ARG A 152 -4.51 -5.10 -15.00
CA ARG A 152 -3.19 -5.07 -14.35
C ARG A 152 -3.19 -4.27 -13.05
N GLU A 153 -4.31 -3.61 -12.74
CA GLU A 153 -4.49 -2.72 -11.58
C GLU A 153 -3.35 -1.70 -11.44
N ILE A 154 -2.91 -1.13 -12.58
CA ILE A 154 -1.79 -0.17 -12.63
C ILE A 154 -2.23 1.14 -13.26
N LEU A 155 -1.87 2.24 -12.61
CA LEU A 155 -2.03 3.61 -13.07
C LEU A 155 -0.66 4.14 -13.49
N THR A 156 -0.54 4.61 -14.73
CA THR A 156 0.66 5.28 -15.23
C THR A 156 0.35 6.73 -15.55
N MET A 157 1.23 7.65 -15.17
CA MET A 157 1.13 9.09 -15.43
C MET A 157 2.38 9.56 -16.14
N GLU A 158 2.20 10.31 -17.22
CA GLU A 158 3.27 10.95 -17.99
C GLU A 158 3.25 12.46 -17.74
N ASP A 159 4.44 13.05 -17.60
CA ASP A 159 4.63 14.48 -17.35
C ASP A 159 3.84 14.97 -16.12
N ALA A 160 4.02 14.28 -14.99
CA ALA A 160 3.35 14.57 -13.73
C ALA A 160 4.09 15.67 -12.95
N ARG A 161 3.33 16.67 -12.49
CA ARG A 161 3.80 17.84 -11.73
C ARG A 161 3.02 17.93 -10.43
N VAL A 162 3.70 17.77 -9.30
CA VAL A 162 3.12 18.04 -7.98
C VAL A 162 3.28 19.53 -7.70
N ARG A 163 2.17 20.25 -7.63
CA ARG A 163 2.12 21.70 -7.42
C ARG A 163 1.55 22.02 -6.05
N PHE A 164 2.11 23.04 -5.43
CA PHE A 164 1.55 23.71 -4.26
C PHE A 164 1.25 25.16 -4.66
N TYR A 165 -0.03 25.53 -4.67
CA TYR A 165 -0.55 26.68 -5.41
C TYR A 165 0.02 26.71 -6.85
N ASP A 166 0.64 27.82 -7.24
CA ASP A 166 1.19 28.01 -8.58
C ASP A 166 2.61 27.42 -8.75
N THR A 167 3.23 26.92 -7.69
CA THR A 167 4.62 26.45 -7.71
C THR A 167 4.72 24.94 -7.89
N THR A 168 5.48 24.50 -8.89
CA THR A 168 5.82 23.07 -9.07
C THR A 168 6.91 22.68 -8.08
N LEU A 169 6.60 21.76 -7.17
CA LEU A 169 7.54 21.23 -6.18
C LEU A 169 8.30 20.01 -6.71
N ILE A 170 7.60 19.13 -7.44
CA ILE A 170 8.16 17.89 -7.96
C ILE A 170 7.71 17.71 -9.40
N TYR A 171 8.66 17.37 -10.27
CA TYR A 171 8.42 16.96 -11.64
C TYR A 171 8.83 15.49 -11.84
N LEU A 172 7.92 14.69 -12.38
CA LEU A 172 8.12 13.27 -12.68
C LEU A 172 7.77 13.04 -14.16
N PRO A 173 8.76 12.75 -15.03
CA PRO A 173 8.48 12.52 -16.45
C PRO A 173 7.59 11.29 -16.67
N TYR A 174 7.71 10.29 -15.79
CA TYR A 174 6.90 9.08 -15.79
C TYR A 174 6.74 8.54 -14.37
N LEU A 175 5.52 8.17 -14.01
CA LEU A 175 5.16 7.59 -12.72
C LEU A 175 4.23 6.40 -12.94
N ALA A 176 4.53 5.25 -12.35
CA ALA A 176 3.66 4.07 -12.39
C ALA A 176 3.34 3.63 -10.95
N LEU A 177 2.05 3.52 -10.63
CA LEU A 177 1.56 3.18 -9.29
C LEU A 177 0.55 2.02 -9.37
N PRO A 178 0.67 0.99 -8.53
CA PRO A 178 -0.38 -0.01 -8.39
C PRO A 178 -1.60 0.62 -7.68
N THR A 179 -2.81 0.30 -8.14
CA THR A 179 -4.07 0.84 -7.57
C THR A 179 -4.72 -0.10 -6.54
N VAL A 180 -4.16 -1.29 -6.33
CA VAL A 180 -4.63 -2.24 -5.32
C VAL A 180 -3.50 -2.60 -4.36
N HIS A 181 -3.87 -3.10 -3.18
CA HIS A 181 -2.94 -3.57 -2.15
C HIS A 181 -2.22 -4.89 -2.48
N LYS A 182 -2.08 -5.25 -3.75
CA LYS A 182 -1.22 -6.38 -4.14
C LYS A 182 0.24 -5.94 -3.97
N ARG A 183 1.07 -6.84 -3.45
CA ARG A 183 2.52 -6.66 -3.44
C ARG A 183 3.00 -6.40 -4.87
N SER A 184 3.76 -5.33 -5.08
CA SER A 184 4.28 -4.97 -6.40
C SER A 184 5.69 -4.45 -6.28
N THR A 185 6.57 -4.88 -7.18
CA THR A 185 7.94 -4.37 -7.31
C THR A 185 7.92 -2.93 -7.80
N GLY A 186 8.72 -2.06 -7.17
CA GLY A 186 8.83 -0.66 -7.57
C GLY A 186 9.49 0.24 -6.54
N LEU A 187 9.51 1.53 -6.85
CA LEU A 187 9.91 2.56 -5.89
C LEU A 187 8.79 2.76 -4.87
N LEU A 188 9.14 2.72 -3.58
CA LEU A 188 8.23 3.16 -2.53
C LEU A 188 8.23 4.69 -2.47
N TYR A 189 7.26 5.28 -1.76
CA TYR A 189 7.23 6.72 -1.54
C TYR A 189 8.56 7.21 -0.94
N PRO A 190 9.19 8.24 -1.54
CA PRO A 190 10.39 8.83 -0.97
C PRO A 190 10.08 9.48 0.36
N ARG A 191 11.06 9.49 1.27
CA ARG A 191 10.98 10.25 2.52
C ARG A 191 11.88 11.46 2.41
N PHE A 192 11.28 12.62 2.68
CA PHE A 192 11.99 13.90 2.81
C PHE A 192 11.93 14.35 4.27
N LYS A 193 13.06 14.79 4.81
CA LYS A 193 13.11 15.34 6.17
C LYS A 193 14.10 16.49 6.23
N PHE A 194 13.76 17.55 6.96
CA PHE A 194 14.70 18.62 7.29
C PHE A 194 14.95 18.64 8.79
N THR A 195 16.23 18.63 9.19
CA THR A 195 16.61 18.79 10.60
C THR A 195 17.84 19.69 10.73
N SER A 196 18.00 20.35 11.88
CA SER A 196 19.20 21.15 12.16
C SER A 196 20.49 20.31 12.12
N ARG A 197 20.39 19.05 12.55
CA ARG A 197 21.49 18.07 12.61
C ARG A 197 21.89 17.58 11.22
N ASP A 198 20.95 17.03 10.45
CA ASP A 198 21.24 16.32 9.21
C ASP A 198 21.07 17.18 7.94
N GLY A 199 20.48 18.38 8.08
CA GLY A 199 20.05 19.19 6.94
C GLY A 199 18.87 18.56 6.22
N PHE A 200 18.86 18.67 4.89
CA PHE A 200 17.94 17.94 4.03
C PHE A 200 18.30 16.45 3.98
N VAL A 201 17.31 15.60 4.17
CA VAL A 201 17.42 14.15 4.13
C VAL A 201 16.49 13.64 3.03
N TYR A 202 17.03 12.78 2.18
CA TYR A 202 16.33 12.08 1.12
C TYR A 202 16.54 10.57 1.26
N GLU A 203 15.46 9.81 1.32
CA GLU A 203 15.47 8.34 1.33
C GLU A 203 14.55 7.83 0.25
N GLN A 204 15.01 6.87 -0.56
CA GLN A 204 14.24 6.32 -1.67
C GLN A 204 14.33 4.80 -1.67
N SER A 205 13.37 4.14 -1.02
CA SER A 205 13.33 2.69 -1.00
C SER A 205 12.92 2.12 -2.37
N TYR A 206 13.61 1.07 -2.80
CA TYR A 206 13.22 0.20 -3.89
C TYR A 206 12.81 -1.16 -3.31
N PHE A 207 11.59 -1.57 -3.60
CA PHE A 207 10.98 -2.80 -3.14
C PHE A 207 10.90 -3.80 -4.28
N TYR A 208 11.40 -5.01 -4.06
CA TYR A 208 11.40 -6.11 -5.01
C TYR A 208 10.66 -7.29 -4.39
N ALA A 209 9.53 -7.65 -4.97
CA ALA A 209 8.66 -8.73 -4.51
C ALA A 209 8.18 -9.55 -5.71
N GLU A 210 8.99 -10.53 -6.10
CA GLU A 210 8.66 -11.49 -7.16
C GLU A 210 7.67 -12.54 -6.67
N GLU A 211 7.92 -13.08 -5.47
CA GLU A 211 7.16 -14.19 -4.91
C GLU A 211 6.33 -13.75 -3.68
N PRO A 212 5.26 -14.48 -3.33
CA PRO A 212 4.43 -14.15 -2.17
C PRO A 212 5.17 -14.29 -0.83
N ASN A 213 6.17 -15.18 -0.77
CA ASN A 213 6.79 -15.61 0.49
C ASN A 213 8.13 -14.92 0.80
N TRP A 214 8.67 -14.08 -0.08
CA TRP A 214 9.87 -13.29 0.23
C TRP A 214 9.89 -11.96 -0.52
N ASP A 215 10.65 -11.01 0.01
CA ASP A 215 10.92 -9.74 -0.64
C ASP A 215 12.28 -9.17 -0.23
N ILE A 216 12.71 -8.18 -1.01
CA ILE A 216 13.89 -7.35 -0.72
C ILE A 216 13.49 -5.88 -0.76
N GLU A 217 14.00 -5.10 0.20
CA GLU A 217 13.92 -3.64 0.22
C GLU A 217 15.32 -3.04 0.32
N ILE A 218 15.71 -2.26 -0.68
CA ILE A 218 16.96 -1.50 -0.71
C ILE A 218 16.61 -0.04 -0.44
N THR A 219 17.13 0.53 0.64
CA THR A 219 16.81 1.90 1.07
C THR A 219 18.08 2.76 1.09
N PRO A 220 18.51 3.30 -0.06
CA PRO A 220 19.51 4.35 -0.10
C PRO A 220 19.00 5.61 0.62
N GLN A 221 19.92 6.29 1.29
CA GLN A 221 19.66 7.56 1.96
C GLN A 221 20.83 8.54 1.82
N PHE A 222 20.48 9.81 1.70
CA PHE A 222 21.41 10.92 1.62
C PHE A 222 20.98 12.01 2.59
N ARG A 223 21.94 12.54 3.34
CA ARG A 223 21.75 13.60 4.34
C ARG A 223 22.75 14.70 4.07
N VAL A 224 22.28 15.84 3.54
CA VAL A 224 23.13 16.89 2.95
C VAL A 224 24.25 17.35 3.88
N ARG A 225 23.98 17.49 5.19
CA ARG A 225 25.01 17.94 6.14
C ARG A 225 25.84 16.82 6.76
N ARG A 226 25.42 15.56 6.59
CA ARG A 226 25.94 14.44 7.36
C ARG A 226 26.67 13.41 6.51
N GLY A 227 26.09 12.98 5.39
CA GLY A 227 26.68 11.94 4.55
C GLY A 227 25.63 11.07 3.84
N GLY A 228 26.01 9.83 3.50
CA GLY A 228 25.14 8.94 2.74
C GLY A 228 25.38 7.47 3.06
N GLY A 229 24.40 6.64 2.73
CA GLY A 229 24.41 5.22 3.03
C GLY A 229 23.12 4.54 2.62
N GLY A 230 22.83 3.41 3.25
CA GLY A 230 21.56 2.73 3.05
C GLY A 230 21.43 1.43 3.84
N TYR A 231 20.25 0.85 3.70
CA TYR A 231 19.91 -0.44 4.29
C TYR A 231 19.47 -1.40 3.20
N PHE A 232 19.78 -2.68 3.42
CA PHE A 232 19.26 -3.81 2.67
C PHE A 232 18.44 -4.64 3.65
N THR A 233 17.17 -4.85 3.39
CA THR A 233 16.30 -5.72 4.19
C THR A 233 15.76 -6.83 3.30
N ALA A 234 16.01 -8.08 3.67
CA ALA A 234 15.35 -9.24 3.08
C ALA A 234 14.34 -9.80 4.10
N ARG A 235 13.08 -9.93 3.71
CA ARG A 235 12.03 -10.53 4.54
C ARG A 235 11.56 -11.83 3.90
N PHE A 236 11.24 -12.82 4.71
CA PHE A 236 10.80 -14.11 4.23
C PHE A 236 9.79 -14.77 5.17
N VAL A 237 8.94 -15.59 4.59
CA VAL A 237 8.00 -16.50 5.24
C VAL A 237 8.33 -17.90 4.73
N ASP A 238 8.82 -18.74 5.63
CA ASP A 238 9.22 -20.11 5.31
C ASP A 238 8.03 -21.07 5.41
N SER A 239 7.12 -20.82 6.36
CA SER A 239 5.88 -21.59 6.55
C SER A 239 4.79 -20.73 7.17
N ASN A 240 3.57 -21.27 7.28
CA ASN A 240 2.46 -20.62 8.00
C ASN A 240 2.76 -20.33 9.49
N HIS A 241 3.85 -20.89 10.01
CA HIS A 241 4.27 -20.75 11.40
C HIS A 241 5.62 -20.06 11.55
N SER A 242 6.32 -19.75 10.45
CA SER A 242 7.71 -19.30 10.46
C SER A 242 7.92 -18.10 9.55
N SER A 243 8.45 -17.01 10.11
CA SER A 243 8.83 -15.82 9.36
C SER A 243 10.08 -15.18 9.93
N GLY A 244 10.76 -14.39 9.12
CA GLY A 244 11.99 -13.71 9.52
C GLY A 244 12.37 -12.56 8.62
N TYR A 245 13.40 -11.84 9.05
CA TYR A 245 14.08 -10.87 8.22
C TYR A 245 15.58 -10.83 8.53
N ILE A 246 16.35 -10.43 7.53
CA ILE A 246 17.76 -10.06 7.67
C ILE A 246 17.88 -8.62 7.20
N ARG A 247 18.50 -7.77 8.01
CA ARG A 247 18.75 -6.37 7.65
C ARG A 247 20.22 -6.02 7.83
N GLY A 248 20.86 -5.59 6.75
CA GLY A 248 22.19 -5.00 6.78
C GLY A 248 22.11 -3.50 6.54
N GLY A 249 23.03 -2.74 7.11
CA GLY A 249 23.12 -1.31 6.80
C GLY A 249 24.54 -0.79 6.90
N TYR A 250 24.81 0.24 6.11
CA TYR A 250 26.07 0.96 6.08
C TYR A 250 25.82 2.43 5.82
N PHE A 251 26.49 3.31 6.56
CA PHE A 251 26.42 4.75 6.37
C PHE A 251 27.79 5.37 6.60
N ARG A 252 28.16 6.34 5.76
CA ARG A 252 29.41 7.09 5.88
C ARG A 252 29.10 8.57 6.11
N ASN A 253 29.62 9.10 7.21
CA ASN A 253 29.63 10.53 7.46
C ASN A 253 30.68 11.21 6.57
N ILE A 254 30.43 12.47 6.22
CA ILE A 254 31.46 13.37 5.69
C ILE A 254 32.45 13.69 6.81
N ASP A 255 33.74 13.76 6.49
CA ASP A 255 34.81 13.89 7.48
C ASP A 255 34.62 15.11 8.39
N SER A 256 34.23 16.27 7.84
CA SER A 256 33.96 17.48 8.62
C SER A 256 32.83 17.31 9.64
N TYR A 257 31.78 16.56 9.31
CA TYR A 257 30.68 16.26 10.23
C TYR A 257 31.12 15.27 11.32
N ALA A 258 31.87 14.24 10.94
CA ALA A 258 32.40 13.25 11.87
C ALA A 258 33.35 13.89 12.89
N ASP A 259 34.26 14.75 12.42
CA ASP A 259 35.23 15.45 13.26
C ASP A 259 34.53 16.47 14.20
N ASP A 260 33.60 17.30 13.69
CA ASP A 260 32.83 18.26 14.50
C ASP A 260 32.01 17.59 15.61
N LYS A 261 31.44 16.41 15.33
CA LYS A 261 30.60 15.67 16.29
C LYS A 261 31.37 14.62 17.08
N SER A 262 32.68 14.47 16.85
CA SER A 262 33.50 13.40 17.44
C SER A 262 32.84 12.01 17.25
N LEU A 263 32.29 11.77 16.05
CA LEU A 263 31.62 10.53 15.67
C LEU A 263 32.53 9.65 14.83
N ASN A 264 32.25 8.35 14.82
CA ASN A 264 32.83 7.44 13.83
C ASN A 264 32.49 7.91 12.42
N ARG A 265 33.44 7.76 11.48
CA ARG A 265 33.22 8.09 10.07
C ARG A 265 32.25 7.14 9.38
N THR A 266 32.14 5.91 9.86
CA THR A 266 31.28 4.87 9.29
C THR A 266 30.46 4.21 10.36
N HIS A 267 29.21 3.90 10.03
CA HIS A 267 28.27 3.18 10.88
C HIS A 267 27.77 1.96 10.11
N SER A 268 27.81 0.79 10.73
CA SER A 268 27.34 -0.45 10.11
C SER A 268 26.67 -1.34 11.13
N GLY A 269 25.88 -2.29 10.64
CA GLY A 269 25.22 -3.26 11.48
C GLY A 269 24.45 -4.30 10.69
N LEU A 270 24.13 -5.38 11.38
CA LEU A 270 23.43 -6.54 10.89
C LEU A 270 22.39 -6.96 11.93
N GLU A 271 21.14 -7.08 11.49
CA GLU A 271 20.03 -7.60 12.27
C GLU A 271 19.52 -8.89 11.64
N LEU A 272 19.16 -9.84 12.50
CA LEU A 272 18.51 -11.09 12.16
C LEU A 272 17.31 -11.27 13.07
N PHE A 273 16.13 -11.42 12.48
CA PHE A 273 14.94 -11.83 13.20
C PHE A 273 14.41 -13.11 12.58
N TYR A 274 14.05 -14.07 13.42
CA TYR A 274 13.35 -15.27 13.01
C TYR A 274 12.42 -15.73 14.13
N SER A 275 11.16 -15.96 13.81
CA SER A 275 10.17 -16.47 14.75
C SER A 275 9.43 -17.63 14.11
N SER A 276 9.39 -18.75 14.84
CA SER A 276 8.66 -19.94 14.48
C SER A 276 7.85 -20.47 15.66
N THR A 277 6.56 -20.74 15.44
CA THR A 277 5.71 -21.45 16.42
C THR A 277 5.72 -22.96 16.25
N SER A 278 6.48 -23.48 15.27
CA SER A 278 6.60 -24.92 14.97
C SER A 278 7.87 -25.17 14.15
N ILE A 279 9.04 -25.03 14.79
CA ILE A 279 10.35 -25.15 14.12
C ILE A 279 10.70 -26.61 13.76
N ILE A 280 10.25 -27.56 14.59
CA ILE A 280 10.29 -28.99 14.31
C ILE A 280 8.85 -29.42 13.98
N PRO A 281 8.61 -30.01 12.80
CA PRO A 281 7.31 -30.57 12.43
C PRO A 281 6.78 -31.53 13.51
N GLU A 282 5.47 -31.46 13.80
CA GLU A 282 4.84 -32.28 14.85
C GLU A 282 5.02 -33.78 14.58
N GLU A 283 5.17 -34.20 13.32
CA GLU A 283 5.40 -35.59 12.91
C GLU A 283 6.76 -36.15 13.35
N LEU A 284 7.74 -35.28 13.56
CA LEU A 284 9.09 -35.64 14.02
C LEU A 284 9.23 -35.53 15.54
N LEU A 285 8.24 -34.94 16.22
CA LEU A 285 8.23 -34.78 17.66
C LEU A 285 7.55 -35.97 18.34
N PRO A 286 7.93 -36.28 19.60
CA PRO A 286 7.13 -37.19 20.41
C PRO A 286 5.70 -36.67 20.55
N LYS A 287 4.74 -37.59 20.71
CA LYS A 287 3.32 -37.25 20.78
C LYS A 287 3.02 -36.11 21.76
N ASP A 288 2.20 -35.17 21.31
CA ASP A 288 1.74 -33.97 22.04
C ASP A 288 2.81 -32.91 22.36
N TYR A 289 4.04 -33.07 21.85
CA TYR A 289 5.06 -32.02 21.94
C TYR A 289 4.90 -30.96 20.85
N ARG A 290 5.19 -29.72 21.23
CA ARG A 290 5.28 -28.57 20.34
C ARG A 290 6.62 -27.90 20.51
N SER A 291 7.12 -27.33 19.42
CA SER A 291 8.38 -26.62 19.39
C SER A 291 8.16 -25.15 19.04
N GLY A 292 9.02 -24.28 19.52
CA GLY A 292 9.02 -22.87 19.13
C GLY A 292 10.44 -22.33 19.12
N LEU A 293 10.70 -21.38 18.24
CA LEU A 293 11.99 -20.71 18.12
C LEU A 293 11.78 -19.22 17.93
N TYR A 294 12.45 -18.42 18.73
CA TYR A 294 12.50 -16.98 18.60
C TYR A 294 13.97 -16.55 18.60
N ILE A 295 14.39 -15.87 17.55
CA ILE A 295 15.72 -15.30 17.39
C ILE A 295 15.53 -13.83 17.05
N ASN A 296 16.20 -12.98 17.81
CA ASN A 296 16.33 -11.57 17.52
C ASN A 296 17.78 -11.21 17.81
N GLY A 297 18.62 -11.23 16.77
CA GLY A 297 20.04 -10.95 16.85
C GLY A 297 20.35 -9.60 16.24
N ILE A 298 21.22 -8.83 16.88
CA ILE A 298 21.73 -7.58 16.36
C ILE A 298 23.21 -7.43 16.67
N TYR A 299 23.96 -7.06 15.63
CA TYR A 299 25.33 -6.60 15.71
C TYR A 299 25.40 -5.20 15.10
N LEU A 300 26.11 -4.28 15.74
CA LEU A 300 26.19 -2.90 15.29
C LEU A 300 27.52 -2.28 15.71
N SER A 301 28.07 -1.40 14.87
CA SER A 301 29.33 -0.70 15.15
C SER A 301 29.16 0.34 16.25
N ASP A 302 28.05 1.05 16.25
CA ASP A 302 27.69 2.09 17.21
C ASP A 302 26.19 2.43 17.14
N ARG A 303 25.71 3.23 18.09
CA ARG A 303 24.31 3.67 18.19
C ARG A 303 23.79 4.36 16.93
N GLU A 304 24.64 5.02 16.15
CA GLU A 304 24.18 5.75 14.98
C GLU A 304 23.63 4.81 13.89
N TYR A 305 24.09 3.55 13.84
CA TYR A 305 23.46 2.52 13.00
C TYR A 305 21.93 2.41 13.22
N LEU A 306 21.45 2.58 14.46
CA LEU A 306 20.01 2.53 14.76
C LEU A 306 19.34 3.89 14.53
N ASN A 307 20.01 4.99 14.85
CA ASN A 307 19.47 6.34 14.70
C ASN A 307 19.23 6.76 13.23
N LEU A 308 19.97 6.14 12.31
CA LEU A 308 19.91 6.36 10.88
C LEU A 308 18.81 5.54 10.17
N GLN A 309 18.15 4.62 10.86
CA GLN A 309 17.06 3.83 10.28
C GLN A 309 15.79 4.66 10.04
N LYS A 310 15.10 4.30 8.97
CA LYS A 310 13.81 4.86 8.54
C LYS A 310 12.73 4.75 9.62
N ASP A 311 12.62 3.56 10.22
CA ASP A 311 11.67 3.25 11.29
C ASP A 311 12.45 2.88 12.56
N ARG A 312 12.60 3.87 13.44
CA ARG A 312 13.28 3.68 14.72
C ARG A 312 12.44 2.74 15.58
N VAL A 313 12.96 1.56 15.88
CA VAL A 313 12.38 0.72 16.92
C VAL A 313 12.58 1.44 18.26
N SER A 314 11.49 2.00 18.81
CA SER A 314 11.52 2.88 20.00
C SER A 314 12.16 2.21 21.23
N SER A 315 12.08 0.89 21.34
CA SER A 315 12.68 0.12 22.44
C SER A 315 14.21 0.15 22.44
N TYR A 316 14.88 0.23 21.29
CA TYR A 316 16.34 0.26 21.23
C TYR A 316 16.93 1.67 21.43
N VAL A 317 16.19 2.71 21.04
CA VAL A 317 16.72 4.08 21.05
C VAL A 317 16.82 4.66 22.46
N SER A 318 16.02 4.18 23.41
CA SER A 318 16.01 4.67 24.79
C SER A 318 17.05 4.02 25.72
N SER A 319 17.54 2.82 25.38
CA SER A 319 18.51 2.06 26.18
C SER A 319 19.93 2.22 25.63
N ASN A 320 20.94 2.23 26.51
CA ASN A 320 22.35 2.01 26.14
C ASN A 320 22.68 0.53 25.94
N LEU A 321 21.86 -0.36 26.49
CA LEU A 321 22.03 -1.79 26.37
C LEU A 321 21.12 -2.30 25.24
N ILE A 322 21.73 -2.79 24.18
CA ILE A 322 21.06 -3.42 23.05
C ILE A 322 21.16 -4.94 23.20
N GLU A 323 20.02 -5.60 23.23
CA GLU A 323 19.92 -7.01 23.57
C GLU A 323 19.54 -7.86 22.35
N SER A 324 20.32 -8.91 22.13
CA SER A 324 19.99 -10.03 21.26
C SER A 324 19.42 -11.18 22.08
N ARG A 325 18.40 -11.85 21.58
CA ARG A 325 17.70 -12.96 22.25
C ARG A 325 17.61 -14.20 21.38
N LEU A 326 17.81 -15.35 22.01
CA LEU A 326 17.49 -16.68 21.49
C LEU A 326 16.58 -17.36 22.50
N ASN A 327 15.39 -17.78 22.08
CA ASN A 327 14.49 -18.62 22.87
C ASN A 327 14.09 -19.83 22.02
N ALA A 328 14.61 -21.00 22.34
CA ALA A 328 14.16 -22.26 21.76
C ALA A 328 13.37 -23.02 22.84
N ILE A 329 12.15 -23.42 22.52
CA ILE A 329 11.25 -24.07 23.47
C ILE A 329 10.74 -25.39 22.90
N LEU A 330 10.62 -26.39 23.76
CA LEU A 330 10.01 -27.68 23.46
C LEU A 330 9.11 -28.04 24.65
N TYR A 331 7.81 -28.19 24.43
CA TYR A 331 6.87 -28.36 25.53
C TYR A 331 5.69 -29.24 25.17
N ASN A 332 5.06 -29.82 26.18
CA ASN A 332 3.77 -30.47 26.10
C ASN A 332 2.94 -30.13 27.36
N THR A 333 1.84 -30.84 27.58
CA THR A 333 0.96 -30.63 28.75
C THR A 333 1.63 -30.92 30.11
N LYS A 334 2.80 -31.57 30.13
CA LYS A 334 3.47 -32.05 31.34
C LYS A 334 4.86 -31.46 31.54
N ASN A 335 5.59 -31.21 30.46
CA ASN A 335 7.00 -30.82 30.48
C ASN A 335 7.21 -29.58 29.61
N TYR A 336 8.16 -28.76 30.02
CA TYR A 336 8.64 -27.60 29.31
C TYR A 336 10.17 -27.62 29.35
N PHE A 337 10.79 -27.55 28.20
CA PHE A 337 12.23 -27.40 28.03
C PHE A 337 12.46 -26.07 27.33
N GLY A 338 13.27 -25.21 27.93
CA GLY A 338 13.67 -23.93 27.38
C GLY A 338 15.19 -23.87 27.25
N LEU A 339 15.66 -23.48 26.08
CA LEU A 339 17.02 -23.01 25.84
C LEU A 339 16.93 -21.52 25.55
N TYR A 340 17.52 -20.72 26.43
CA TYR A 340 17.56 -19.27 26.32
C TYR A 340 18.98 -18.78 26.13
N GLY A 341 19.11 -17.68 25.40
CA GLY A 341 20.34 -16.94 25.26
C GLY A 341 20.06 -15.45 25.21
N LYS A 342 20.81 -14.65 25.96
CA LYS A 342 20.81 -13.20 25.84
C LYS A 342 22.23 -12.70 25.64
N TYR A 343 22.41 -11.93 24.57
CA TYR A 343 23.67 -11.25 24.29
C TYR A 343 23.46 -9.73 24.26
N ASN A 344 24.16 -9.01 25.13
CA ASN A 344 24.02 -7.57 25.31
C ASN A 344 25.23 -6.83 24.74
N ILE A 345 24.95 -5.75 24.01
CA ILE A 345 25.91 -4.74 23.54
C ILE A 345 25.57 -3.42 24.25
N ASP A 346 26.46 -2.97 25.13
CA ASP A 346 26.43 -1.62 25.69
C ASP A 346 27.08 -0.64 24.71
N VAL A 347 26.26 0.16 24.05
CA VAL A 347 26.69 1.13 23.03
C VAL A 347 27.26 2.42 23.61
N SER A 348 27.30 2.54 24.95
CA SER A 348 27.95 3.65 25.65
C SER A 348 29.43 3.36 25.98
N ARG A 349 29.86 2.10 25.84
CA ARG A 349 31.22 1.65 26.13
C ARG A 349 31.99 1.36 24.85
N SER A 350 33.32 1.44 24.93
CA SER A 350 34.23 1.04 23.83
C SER A 350 34.46 -0.46 23.75
N SER A 351 34.21 -1.20 24.83
CA SER A 351 34.33 -2.66 24.92
C SER A 351 33.15 -3.27 25.67
N ASN A 352 32.80 -4.51 25.30
CA ASN A 352 31.72 -5.30 25.87
C ASN A 352 32.21 -6.55 26.62
N GLU A 353 33.51 -6.64 26.93
CA GLU A 353 34.10 -7.77 27.68
C GLU A 353 33.50 -7.94 29.08
N GLU A 354 33.17 -6.84 29.74
CA GLU A 354 32.53 -6.83 31.07
C GLU A 354 31.00 -6.78 31.01
N THR A 355 30.42 -6.70 29.81
CA THR A 355 28.96 -6.63 29.65
C THR A 355 28.36 -8.00 29.96
N ILE A 356 27.42 -8.06 30.89
CA ILE A 356 26.81 -9.32 31.35
C ILE A 356 26.05 -9.99 30.20
N GLN A 357 26.35 -11.28 30.01
CA GLN A 357 25.74 -12.16 29.03
C GLN A 357 25.02 -13.31 29.75
N GLU A 358 23.96 -13.85 29.15
CA GLU A 358 23.26 -15.04 29.64
C GLU A 358 23.28 -16.11 28.54
N LEU A 359 24.39 -16.87 28.44
CA LEU A 359 24.63 -17.78 27.31
C LEU A 359 25.31 -19.11 27.75
N PRO A 360 24.71 -20.29 27.49
CA PRO A 360 23.28 -20.55 27.37
C PRO A 360 22.63 -20.72 28.75
N SER A 361 21.32 -20.45 28.85
CA SER A 361 20.52 -20.82 30.01
C SER A 361 19.57 -21.96 29.64
N LEU A 362 19.61 -23.04 30.42
CA LEU A 362 18.78 -24.23 30.23
C LEU A 362 17.73 -24.31 31.34
N HIS A 363 16.47 -24.36 30.95
CA HIS A 363 15.34 -24.43 31.86
C HIS A 363 14.56 -25.72 31.60
N TYR A 364 14.28 -26.45 32.66
CA TYR A 364 13.31 -27.53 32.65
C TYR A 364 12.23 -27.19 33.65
N HIS A 365 10.97 -27.37 33.25
CA HIS A 365 9.84 -27.24 34.15
C HIS A 365 8.84 -28.38 33.91
N ARG A 366 8.36 -28.98 34.99
CA ARG A 366 7.27 -29.95 34.98
C ARG A 366 6.01 -29.33 35.56
N TYR A 367 4.98 -29.25 34.73
CA TYR A 367 3.67 -28.74 35.12
C TYR A 367 3.01 -29.62 36.19
N LEU A 368 2.21 -28.97 37.04
CA LEU A 368 1.58 -29.53 38.23
C LEU A 368 0.91 -30.88 37.95
N GLN A 369 1.34 -31.92 38.67
CA GLN A 369 0.70 -33.23 38.65
C GLN A 369 0.21 -33.61 40.06
N GLN A 370 -0.94 -34.28 40.13
CA GLN A 370 -1.54 -34.74 41.38
C GLN A 370 -0.91 -36.09 41.73
N LEU A 371 -0.22 -36.17 42.88
CA LEU A 371 0.50 -37.39 43.26
C LEU A 371 -0.38 -38.38 44.03
N ILE A 372 -1.35 -37.92 44.85
CA ILE A 372 -2.26 -38.78 45.66
C ILE A 372 -3.57 -38.02 45.96
N ASN A 373 -4.73 -38.65 45.68
CA ASN A 373 -6.09 -38.24 46.11
C ASN A 373 -6.44 -36.73 46.00
N ASN A 374 -5.96 -36.01 44.98
CA ASN A 374 -6.18 -34.56 44.77
C ASN A 374 -5.74 -33.66 45.95
N ARG A 375 -4.88 -34.15 46.84
CA ARG A 375 -4.45 -33.41 48.05
C ARG A 375 -2.98 -33.03 48.05
N LEU A 376 -2.19 -33.59 47.15
CA LEU A 376 -0.76 -33.31 47.05
C LEU A 376 -0.38 -32.96 45.61
N PHE A 377 0.19 -31.78 45.45
CA PHE A 377 0.62 -31.24 44.17
C PHE A 377 2.14 -31.06 44.17
N TYR A 378 2.80 -31.38 43.07
CA TYR A 378 4.24 -31.17 42.91
C TYR A 378 4.54 -30.50 41.56
N THR A 379 5.59 -29.69 41.53
CA THR A 379 6.18 -29.06 40.36
C THR A 379 7.69 -29.13 40.50
N VAL A 380 8.41 -29.26 39.38
CA VAL A 380 9.88 -29.39 39.34
C VAL A 380 10.42 -28.42 38.31
#